data_AF-A0A1D9GWM3-F1
#
_entry.id   AF-A0A1D9GWM3-F1
#
_cell.length_a   1.000
_cell.length_b   1.000
_cell.length_c   1.000
_cell.angle_alpha   90.00
_cell.angle_beta   90.00
_cell.angle_gamma   90.00
#
_symmetry.space_group_name_H-M   'P 1'
#
loop_
_entity.id
_entity.type
_entity.pdbx_description
1 polymer ?
#
loop_
_entity_poly.entity_id
_entity_poly.type
_entity_poly.pdbx_seq_one_letter_code
_entity_poly.pdbx_strand_id
1 'polypeptide(L)'
;MSAHGVQAACDAALRQQLLARHGATFGAADQAWRAWRLQDAPALLQDHDVLLADGEAEPPVIARVAAAGAVLICSEREGGQWIDTVHSPMGTWVLGAGADSDAPHGPGFVAVLLACLQMHFPAHDALCLARAWRTGTLDWPDAFARFPQVRHPALAAPDQLPPAFPPCPALGLYAVVPDADWIERLVALAVPTVQLRFKSNDVQAVQREVERAALAARGSASRLFINDHWRIAVAWHAAHGNDSARSGIYGIHLGQEDLDEADLYALRASGLHLGVSTHGYAEMLRVATLRPSYLALGAIFPTTTKVMPTAPQGLGRFQAYVRLMQPVVPSLVGIGGVDAARLPQVLATGVGSAAVVRAITEAADVPAAVANLKGMFPAG
;
A
#
# COMPACT_ATOMS: atom_id res chain seq x y z
N MET A 1 30.83 -22.23 -25.94
CA MET A 1 30.38 -22.74 -24.64
C MET A 1 29.12 -21.96 -24.29
N SER A 2 28.01 -22.67 -24.07
CA SER A 2 26.64 -22.14 -24.27
C SER A 2 26.38 -20.83 -23.54
N ALA A 3 26.05 -19.78 -24.30
CA ALA A 3 25.60 -18.48 -23.80
C ALA A 3 24.18 -18.52 -23.16
N HIS A 4 23.71 -19.71 -22.81
CA HIS A 4 22.39 -19.97 -22.26
C HIS A 4 22.59 -20.45 -20.83
N GLY A 5 22.12 -19.66 -19.85
CA GLY A 5 22.12 -20.05 -18.45
C GLY A 5 21.25 -21.29 -18.19
N VAL A 6 21.29 -21.82 -16.97
CA VAL A 6 20.42 -22.93 -16.54
C VAL A 6 19.36 -22.36 -15.60
N GLN A 7 18.08 -22.51 -15.97
CA GLN A 7 16.98 -21.99 -15.14
C GLN A 7 16.93 -22.69 -13.80
N ALA A 8 16.52 -21.94 -12.77
CA ALA A 8 16.24 -22.50 -11.46
C ALA A 8 15.13 -23.56 -11.56
N ALA A 9 15.23 -24.61 -10.75
CA ALA A 9 14.18 -25.62 -10.67
C ALA A 9 12.84 -24.97 -10.30
N CYS A 10 11.79 -25.29 -11.07
CA CYS A 10 10.46 -24.70 -10.93
C CYS A 10 9.41 -25.82 -11.06
N ASP A 11 8.42 -25.82 -10.18
CA ASP A 11 7.22 -26.64 -10.36
C ASP A 11 6.35 -26.02 -11.47
N ALA A 12 6.57 -26.47 -12.71
CA ALA A 12 5.88 -25.94 -13.88
C ALA A 12 4.36 -26.19 -13.83
N ALA A 13 3.93 -27.32 -13.27
CA ALA A 13 2.51 -27.67 -13.16
C ALA A 13 1.80 -26.71 -12.19
N LEU A 14 2.40 -26.46 -11.02
CA LEU A 14 1.87 -25.49 -10.06
C LEU A 14 1.80 -24.09 -10.68
N ARG A 15 2.87 -23.61 -11.34
CA ARG A 15 2.87 -22.29 -12.00
C ARG A 15 1.71 -22.16 -12.99
N GLN A 16 1.49 -23.18 -13.84
CA GLN A 16 0.41 -23.17 -14.83
C GLN A 16 -0.97 -23.17 -14.15
N GLN A 17 -1.16 -23.97 -13.10
CA GLN A 17 -2.42 -24.02 -12.35
C GLN A 17 -2.75 -22.68 -11.68
N LEU A 18 -1.75 -21.99 -11.11
CA LEU A 18 -1.92 -20.67 -10.51
C LEU A 18 -2.33 -19.62 -11.54
N LEU A 19 -1.66 -19.59 -12.69
CA LEU A 19 -2.00 -18.67 -13.78
C LEU A 19 -3.40 -18.96 -14.33
N ALA A 20 -3.77 -20.23 -14.48
CA ALA A 20 -5.11 -20.61 -14.94
C ALA A 20 -6.20 -20.20 -13.94
N ARG A 21 -5.94 -20.31 -12.63
CA ARG A 21 -6.91 -19.97 -11.58
C ARG A 21 -7.04 -18.47 -11.35
N HIS A 22 -5.93 -17.74 -11.37
CA HIS A 22 -5.87 -16.35 -10.89
C HIS A 22 -5.55 -15.31 -11.97
N GLY A 23 -5.03 -15.72 -13.12
CA GLY A 23 -4.59 -14.80 -14.18
C GLY A 23 -5.70 -13.91 -14.72
N ALA A 24 -6.93 -14.41 -14.84
CA ALA A 24 -8.08 -13.59 -15.27
C ALA A 24 -8.46 -12.53 -14.21
N THR A 25 -8.22 -12.81 -12.93
CA THR A 25 -8.55 -11.92 -11.80
C THR A 25 -7.55 -10.78 -11.67
N PHE A 26 -6.26 -11.06 -11.86
CA PHE A 26 -5.18 -10.09 -11.62
C PHE A 26 -4.55 -9.51 -12.89
N GLY A 27 -4.90 -10.06 -14.06
CA GLY A 27 -4.17 -9.86 -15.31
C GLY A 27 -2.97 -10.79 -15.39
N ALA A 28 -2.52 -11.10 -16.62
CA ALA A 28 -1.31 -11.88 -16.86
C ALA A 28 -0.57 -11.33 -18.08
N ALA A 29 0.74 -11.16 -17.94
CA ALA A 29 1.63 -10.73 -19.02
C ALA A 29 1.80 -11.85 -20.05
N ASP A 30 1.83 -11.46 -21.32
CA ASP A 30 2.19 -12.36 -22.43
C ASP A 30 3.64 -12.84 -22.30
N GLN A 31 4.52 -11.97 -21.77
CA GLN A 31 5.93 -12.27 -21.58
C GLN A 31 6.15 -13.11 -20.31
N ALA A 32 6.79 -14.26 -20.47
CA ALA A 32 7.07 -15.16 -19.38
C ALA A 32 8.31 -14.73 -18.58
N TRP A 33 8.16 -14.62 -17.26
CA TRP A 33 9.28 -14.46 -16.34
C TRP A 33 10.11 -15.75 -16.22
N ARG A 34 11.42 -15.58 -16.00
CA ARG A 34 12.40 -16.65 -15.83
C ARG A 34 13.17 -16.45 -14.53
N ALA A 35 13.48 -17.54 -13.84
CA ALA A 35 14.33 -17.52 -12.65
C ALA A 35 15.63 -18.28 -12.90
N TRP A 36 16.72 -17.77 -12.33
CA TRP A 36 18.07 -18.32 -12.45
C TRP A 36 18.66 -18.42 -11.05
N ARG A 37 19.36 -19.52 -10.75
CA ARG A 37 20.30 -19.49 -9.62
C ARG A 37 21.44 -18.55 -10.00
N LEU A 38 21.96 -17.78 -9.05
CA LEU A 38 22.98 -16.77 -9.35
C LEU A 38 24.18 -17.34 -10.11
N GLN A 39 24.67 -18.53 -9.72
CA GLN A 39 25.79 -19.20 -10.38
C GLN A 39 25.50 -19.68 -11.82
N ASP A 40 24.22 -19.82 -12.17
CA ASP A 40 23.75 -20.37 -13.44
C ASP A 40 23.16 -19.29 -14.37
N ALA A 41 23.21 -18.02 -13.95
CA ALA A 41 22.57 -16.91 -14.66
C ALA A 41 23.28 -16.58 -15.99
N PRO A 42 22.51 -16.32 -17.08
CA PRO A 42 23.09 -16.00 -18.40
C PRO A 42 23.83 -14.67 -18.36
N ALA A 43 24.94 -14.53 -19.09
CA ALA A 43 25.76 -13.33 -19.08
C ALA A 43 24.96 -12.04 -19.35
N LEU A 44 24.05 -12.07 -20.32
CA LEU A 44 23.11 -10.99 -20.62
C LEU A 44 21.76 -11.24 -19.94
N LEU A 45 21.35 -10.32 -19.08
CA LEU A 45 20.07 -10.34 -18.37
C LEU A 45 19.02 -9.49 -19.09
N GLN A 46 17.76 -9.80 -18.85
CA GLN A 46 16.58 -9.06 -19.34
C GLN A 46 15.70 -8.64 -18.15
N ASP A 47 14.80 -7.70 -18.40
CA ASP A 47 13.90 -7.10 -17.39
C ASP A 47 12.90 -8.08 -16.73
N HIS A 48 12.70 -9.25 -17.33
CA HIS A 48 11.86 -10.34 -16.83
C HIS A 48 12.67 -11.54 -16.28
N ASP A 49 13.95 -11.31 -15.99
CA ASP A 49 14.79 -12.28 -15.30
C ASP A 49 14.83 -12.00 -13.79
N VAL A 50 14.77 -13.09 -13.01
CA VAL A 50 14.97 -13.10 -11.56
C VAL A 50 16.22 -13.91 -11.25
N LEU A 51 17.16 -13.32 -10.52
CA LEU A 51 18.32 -14.01 -9.98
C LEU A 51 18.05 -14.37 -8.52
N LEU A 52 18.31 -15.62 -8.16
CA LEU A 52 18.13 -16.17 -6.83
C LEU A 52 19.50 -16.51 -6.24
N ALA A 53 19.86 -15.81 -5.16
CA ALA A 53 21.13 -15.98 -4.46
C ALA A 53 20.90 -16.53 -3.05
N ASP A 54 21.68 -17.54 -2.66
CA ASP A 54 21.73 -18.02 -1.28
C ASP A 54 22.87 -17.25 -0.59
N GLY A 55 22.55 -16.33 0.32
CA GLY A 55 23.53 -15.36 0.85
C GLY A 55 23.42 -13.96 0.24
N GLU A 56 24.21 -13.03 0.79
CA GLU A 56 24.38 -11.69 0.24
C GLU A 56 24.98 -11.75 -1.18
N ALA A 57 24.61 -10.77 -2.02
CA ALA A 57 25.18 -10.61 -3.34
C ALA A 57 26.20 -9.47 -3.36
N GLU A 58 27.33 -9.72 -4.02
CA GLU A 58 28.38 -8.73 -4.19
C GLU A 58 27.89 -7.50 -5.00
N PRO A 59 28.37 -6.28 -4.71
CA PRO A 59 27.94 -5.06 -5.40
C PRO A 59 27.97 -5.11 -6.94
N PRO A 60 28.94 -5.75 -7.61
CA PRO A 60 28.93 -5.90 -9.07
C PRO A 60 27.74 -6.72 -9.60
N VAL A 61 27.24 -7.69 -8.83
CA VAL A 61 26.05 -8.47 -9.19
C VAL A 61 24.80 -7.59 -9.13
N ILE A 62 24.65 -6.83 -8.04
CA ILE A 62 23.53 -5.90 -7.86
C ILE A 62 23.51 -4.86 -8.99
N ALA A 63 24.67 -4.28 -9.32
CA ALA A 63 24.80 -3.32 -10.41
C ALA A 63 24.42 -3.91 -11.77
N ARG A 64 24.83 -5.15 -12.06
CA ARG A 64 24.47 -5.86 -13.30
C ARG A 64 22.97 -6.11 -13.41
N VAL A 65 22.32 -6.51 -12.32
CA VAL A 65 20.86 -6.72 -12.28
C VAL A 65 20.12 -5.40 -12.51
N ALA A 66 20.53 -4.34 -11.81
CA ALA A 66 19.94 -3.02 -11.96
C ALA A 66 20.07 -2.48 -13.39
N ALA A 67 21.24 -2.66 -14.03
CA ALA A 67 21.47 -2.22 -15.41
C ALA A 67 20.55 -2.92 -16.43
N ALA A 68 20.09 -4.14 -16.14
CA ALA A 68 19.17 -4.89 -16.99
C ALA A 68 17.69 -4.63 -16.68
N GLY A 69 17.38 -3.88 -15.62
CA GLY A 69 16.01 -3.76 -15.08
C GLY A 69 15.48 -5.07 -14.49
N ALA A 70 16.37 -6.04 -14.22
CA ALA A 70 16.04 -7.37 -13.71
C ALA A 70 15.78 -7.34 -12.20
N VAL A 71 15.46 -8.51 -11.63
CA VAL A 71 15.22 -8.69 -10.19
C VAL A 71 16.31 -9.57 -9.59
N LEU A 72 16.75 -9.26 -8.38
CA LEU A 72 17.62 -10.10 -7.56
C LEU A 72 16.96 -10.35 -6.21
N ILE A 73 16.92 -11.60 -5.78
CA ILE A 73 16.46 -12.01 -4.45
C ILE A 73 17.60 -12.76 -3.79
N CYS A 74 18.08 -12.20 -2.69
CA CYS A 74 19.10 -12.79 -1.81
C CYS A 74 18.38 -13.34 -0.58
N SER A 75 18.64 -14.59 -0.20
CA SER A 75 18.02 -15.21 0.98
C SER A 75 19.07 -15.74 1.94
N GLU A 76 18.94 -15.33 3.20
CA GLU A 76 19.87 -15.65 4.29
C GLU A 76 19.15 -16.19 5.52
N ARG A 77 19.91 -16.84 6.42
CA ARG A 77 19.37 -17.37 7.67
C ARG A 77 19.79 -16.49 8.84
N GLU A 78 18.81 -15.98 9.57
CA GLU A 78 19.03 -15.27 10.83
C GLU A 78 17.99 -15.74 11.86
N GLY A 79 18.43 -16.19 13.04
CA GLY A 79 17.52 -16.55 14.14
C GLY A 79 16.47 -17.62 13.79
N GLY A 80 16.75 -18.53 12.86
CA GLY A 80 15.79 -19.54 12.41
C GLY A 80 14.76 -19.05 11.38
N GLN A 81 14.85 -17.80 10.93
CA GLN A 81 14.03 -17.19 9.89
C GLN A 81 14.80 -17.03 8.58
N TRP A 82 14.08 -16.90 7.47
CA TRP A 82 14.64 -16.42 6.21
C TRP A 82 14.64 -14.90 6.20
N ILE A 83 15.78 -14.30 5.86
CA ILE A 83 15.90 -12.87 5.59
C ILE A 83 16.07 -12.73 4.09
N ASP A 84 15.05 -12.22 3.43
CA ASP A 84 15.05 -12.00 1.99
C ASP A 84 15.29 -10.53 1.68
N THR A 85 16.33 -10.26 0.91
CA THR A 85 16.58 -8.95 0.33
C THR A 85 16.24 -9.00 -1.15
N VAL A 86 15.24 -8.22 -1.58
CA VAL A 86 14.88 -8.10 -2.99
C VAL A 86 15.34 -6.75 -3.53
N HIS A 87 16.14 -6.79 -4.60
CA HIS A 87 16.54 -5.64 -5.37
C HIS A 87 15.77 -5.62 -6.69
N SER A 88 15.15 -4.48 -7.00
CA SER A 88 14.35 -4.31 -8.21
C SER A 88 14.41 -2.85 -8.69
N PRO A 89 13.90 -2.54 -9.89
CA PRO A 89 13.74 -1.14 -10.34
C PRO A 89 12.89 -0.27 -9.40
N MET A 90 12.08 -0.90 -8.53
CA MET A 90 11.26 -0.24 -7.52
C MET A 90 11.97 -0.06 -6.17
N GLY A 91 13.29 -0.28 -6.13
CA GLY A 91 14.09 -0.19 -4.91
C GLY A 91 14.32 -1.54 -4.23
N THR A 92 14.85 -1.45 -3.01
CA THR A 92 15.26 -2.60 -2.19
C THR A 92 14.30 -2.80 -1.03
N TRP A 93 13.86 -4.03 -0.81
CA TRP A 93 13.06 -4.42 0.36
C TRP A 93 13.73 -5.56 1.11
N VAL A 94 13.65 -5.53 2.44
CA VAL A 94 14.14 -6.59 3.32
C VAL A 94 12.96 -7.19 4.08
N LEU A 95 12.81 -8.51 4.01
CA LEU A 95 11.67 -9.25 4.53
C LEU A 95 12.14 -10.40 5.43
N GLY A 96 11.63 -10.48 6.65
CA GLY A 96 11.81 -11.62 7.54
C GLY A 96 10.64 -12.60 7.41
N ALA A 97 10.90 -13.84 7.00
CA ALA A 97 9.89 -14.88 6.81
C ALA A 97 10.16 -16.11 7.70
N GLY A 98 9.08 -16.78 8.12
CA GLY A 98 9.19 -18.10 8.72
C GLY A 98 9.81 -19.11 7.74
N ALA A 99 10.49 -20.13 8.27
CA ALA A 99 11.10 -21.17 7.46
C ALA A 99 10.23 -22.43 7.45
N ASP A 100 9.46 -22.59 6.37
CA ASP A 100 8.74 -23.84 6.11
C ASP A 100 9.68 -24.95 5.57
N SER A 101 10.87 -24.56 5.09
CA SER A 101 11.92 -25.46 4.61
C SER A 101 13.32 -24.88 4.78
N ASP A 102 14.33 -25.76 4.81
CA ASP A 102 15.75 -25.40 4.84
C ASP A 102 16.30 -24.93 3.48
N ALA A 103 15.54 -25.10 2.39
CA ALA A 103 15.87 -24.53 1.09
C ALA A 103 15.18 -23.15 0.91
N PRO A 104 15.90 -22.07 0.59
CA PRO A 104 15.30 -20.74 0.44
C PRO A 104 14.46 -20.62 -0.84
N HIS A 105 14.85 -21.37 -1.88
CA HIS A 105 14.40 -21.19 -3.26
C HIS A 105 13.91 -22.51 -3.89
N GLY A 106 13.10 -23.28 -3.17
CA GLY A 106 12.57 -24.55 -3.66
C GLY A 106 11.64 -24.42 -4.89
N PRO A 107 11.40 -25.50 -5.65
CA PRO A 107 10.64 -25.42 -6.92
C PRO A 107 9.23 -24.84 -6.79
N GLY A 108 8.53 -25.12 -5.69
CA GLY A 108 7.20 -24.56 -5.41
C GLY A 108 7.23 -23.06 -5.13
N PHE A 109 8.23 -22.58 -4.37
CA PHE A 109 8.44 -21.15 -4.15
C PHE A 109 8.70 -20.42 -5.47
N VAL A 110 9.60 -20.95 -6.30
CA VAL A 110 9.92 -20.37 -7.61
C VAL A 110 8.69 -20.32 -8.52
N ALA A 111 7.85 -21.37 -8.49
CA ALA A 111 6.62 -21.42 -9.26
C ALA A 111 5.62 -20.31 -8.86
N VAL A 112 5.41 -20.10 -7.55
CA VAL A 112 4.53 -19.05 -7.03
C VAL A 112 5.08 -17.67 -7.35
N LEU A 113 6.37 -17.44 -7.11
CA LEU A 113 7.05 -16.18 -7.39
C LEU A 113 6.88 -15.78 -8.86
N LEU A 114 7.20 -16.69 -9.79
CA LEU A 114 7.09 -16.43 -11.23
C LEU A 114 5.63 -16.25 -11.68
N ALA A 115 4.68 -16.98 -11.10
CA ALA A 115 3.27 -16.76 -11.37
C ALA A 115 2.82 -15.35 -10.94
N CYS A 116 3.22 -14.90 -9.75
CA CYS A 116 2.86 -13.57 -9.24
C CYS A 116 3.49 -12.45 -10.10
N LEU A 117 4.77 -12.58 -10.45
CA LEU A 117 5.43 -11.64 -11.35
C LEU A 117 4.75 -11.58 -12.73
N GLN A 118 4.37 -12.73 -13.27
CA GLN A 118 3.62 -12.79 -14.52
C GLN A 118 2.20 -12.21 -14.40
N MET A 119 1.61 -12.23 -13.21
CA MET A 119 0.36 -11.51 -12.91
C MET A 119 0.59 -10.03 -12.58
N HIS A 120 1.74 -9.47 -12.95
CA HIS A 120 2.16 -8.07 -12.77
C HIS A 120 2.24 -7.60 -11.31
N PHE A 121 2.44 -8.50 -10.34
CA PHE A 121 2.82 -8.08 -9.00
C PHE A 121 4.30 -7.62 -9.03
N PRO A 122 4.62 -6.47 -8.42
CA PRO A 122 6.01 -6.06 -8.22
C PRO A 122 6.83 -7.14 -7.50
N ALA A 123 8.14 -7.14 -7.71
CA ALA A 123 9.03 -8.18 -7.17
C ALA A 123 8.92 -8.35 -5.64
N HIS A 124 8.84 -7.25 -4.88
CA HIS A 124 8.67 -7.29 -3.43
C HIS A 124 7.32 -7.89 -3.01
N ASP A 125 6.25 -7.58 -3.73
CA ASP A 125 4.92 -8.17 -3.48
C ASP A 125 4.86 -9.65 -3.87
N ALA A 126 5.44 -10.00 -5.01
CA ALA A 126 5.54 -11.38 -5.47
C ALA A 126 6.33 -12.24 -4.47
N LEU A 127 7.39 -11.68 -3.87
CA LEU A 127 8.14 -12.32 -2.80
C LEU A 127 7.30 -12.48 -1.52
N CYS A 128 6.57 -11.44 -1.09
CA CYS A 128 5.63 -11.54 0.04
C CYS A 128 4.62 -12.68 -0.15
N LEU A 129 4.03 -12.76 -1.34
CA LEU A 129 3.08 -13.81 -1.71
C LEU A 129 3.72 -15.20 -1.74
N ALA A 130 4.91 -15.33 -2.33
CA ALA A 130 5.63 -16.60 -2.42
C ALA A 130 6.02 -17.15 -1.04
N ARG A 131 6.39 -16.26 -0.09
CA ARG A 131 6.65 -16.65 1.31
C ARG A 131 5.38 -16.96 2.10
N ALA A 132 4.28 -16.27 1.84
CA ALA A 132 3.01 -16.54 2.50
C ALA A 132 2.32 -17.82 2.00
N TRP A 133 2.69 -18.29 0.80
CA TRP A 133 2.01 -19.40 0.12
C TRP A 133 2.02 -20.68 0.95
N ARG A 134 0.90 -21.40 0.95
CA ARG A 134 0.77 -22.69 1.63
C ARG A 134 1.00 -23.81 0.62
N THR A 135 1.88 -24.75 0.94
CA THR A 135 2.13 -25.92 0.09
C THR A 135 0.86 -26.75 -0.09
N GLY A 136 0.63 -27.24 -1.31
CA GLY A 136 -0.50 -28.13 -1.62
C GLY A 136 -1.85 -27.44 -1.85
N THR A 137 -1.90 -26.10 -1.91
CA THR A 137 -3.12 -25.36 -2.27
C THR A 137 -2.90 -24.41 -3.45
N LEU A 138 -3.99 -24.09 -4.14
CA LEU A 138 -4.09 -23.04 -5.16
C LEU A 138 -4.84 -21.81 -4.64
N ASP A 139 -5.22 -21.78 -3.37
CA ASP A 139 -5.94 -20.65 -2.77
C ASP A 139 -5.00 -19.46 -2.56
N TRP A 140 -5.54 -18.27 -2.83
CA TRP A 140 -4.78 -17.03 -2.65
C TRP A 140 -4.55 -16.78 -1.15
N PRO A 141 -3.34 -16.43 -0.70
CA PRO A 141 -3.06 -16.24 0.72
C PRO A 141 -3.80 -15.03 1.27
N ASP A 142 -4.56 -15.25 2.34
CA ASP A 142 -5.35 -14.24 3.06
C ASP A 142 -5.08 -14.24 4.58
N ALA A 143 -4.31 -15.19 5.08
CA ALA A 143 -3.91 -15.28 6.48
C ALA A 143 -2.72 -14.36 6.77
N PHE A 144 -2.96 -13.17 7.33
CA PHE A 144 -1.91 -12.17 7.61
C PHE A 144 -0.69 -12.72 8.37
N ALA A 145 -0.90 -13.60 9.35
CA ALA A 145 0.18 -14.20 10.15
C ALA A 145 1.17 -15.07 9.34
N ARG A 146 0.85 -15.43 8.09
CA ARG A 146 1.74 -16.17 7.18
C ARG A 146 2.65 -15.27 6.36
N PHE A 147 2.28 -14.00 6.18
CA PHE A 147 3.06 -13.08 5.40
C PHE A 147 4.38 -12.73 6.11
N PRO A 148 5.45 -12.44 5.35
CA PRO A 148 6.70 -12.02 5.96
C PRO A 148 6.55 -10.65 6.60
N GLN A 149 7.45 -10.35 7.53
CA GLN A 149 7.55 -9.05 8.17
C GLN A 149 8.54 -8.17 7.40
N VAL A 150 8.13 -6.95 7.06
CA VAL A 150 9.05 -5.96 6.49
C VAL A 150 10.02 -5.48 7.55
N ARG A 151 11.31 -5.49 7.21
CA ARG A 151 12.39 -4.88 7.99
C ARG A 151 12.73 -3.54 7.36
N HIS A 152 12.51 -2.47 8.11
CA HIS A 152 12.76 -1.11 7.65
C HIS A 152 13.29 -0.27 8.81
N PRO A 153 14.29 0.59 8.62
CA PRO A 153 14.89 1.37 9.72
C PRO A 153 13.90 2.25 10.50
N ALA A 154 12.84 2.73 9.83
CA ALA A 154 11.77 3.52 10.45
C ALA A 154 10.79 2.70 11.32
N LEU A 155 10.89 1.37 11.31
CA LEU A 155 10.01 0.50 12.12
C LEU A 155 10.69 0.10 13.44
N ALA A 156 9.87 0.01 14.49
CA ALA A 156 10.31 -0.58 15.75
C ALA A 156 10.60 -2.08 15.59
N ALA A 157 11.40 -2.63 16.51
CA ALA A 157 11.66 -4.06 16.56
C ALA A 157 10.36 -4.86 16.73
N PRO A 158 10.26 -6.09 16.18
CA PRO A 158 9.02 -6.87 16.18
C PRO A 158 8.42 -7.14 17.57
N ASP A 159 9.25 -7.22 18.60
CA ASP A 159 8.90 -7.46 20.00
C ASP A 159 8.46 -6.19 20.75
N GLN A 160 8.54 -5.02 20.10
CA GLN A 160 8.22 -3.72 20.67
C GLN A 160 7.15 -3.00 19.85
N LEU A 161 6.02 -3.68 19.60
CA LEU A 161 4.91 -3.07 18.89
C LEU A 161 4.38 -1.83 19.63
N PRO A 162 4.26 -0.68 18.95
CA PRO A 162 3.75 0.54 19.57
C PRO A 162 2.25 0.39 19.93
N PRO A 163 1.73 1.27 20.81
CA PRO A 163 0.29 1.38 20.98
C PRO A 163 -0.39 1.76 19.66
N ALA A 164 -1.61 1.28 19.46
CA ALA A 164 -2.41 1.64 18.30
C ALA A 164 -2.74 3.13 18.29
N PHE A 165 -2.81 3.72 17.10
CA PHE A 165 -3.51 4.99 16.92
C PHE A 165 -5.01 4.80 17.24
N PRO A 166 -5.74 5.87 17.60
CA PRO A 166 -7.18 5.78 17.85
C PRO A 166 -7.91 5.14 16.66
N PRO A 167 -8.88 4.24 16.87
CA PRO A 167 -9.56 3.55 15.78
C PRO A 167 -10.50 4.49 15.03
N CYS A 168 -10.63 4.29 13.71
CA CYS A 168 -11.65 4.99 12.91
C CYS A 168 -12.91 4.12 12.71
N PRO A 169 -14.11 4.71 12.71
CA PRO A 169 -15.29 4.05 12.14
C PRO A 169 -15.13 3.96 10.61
N ALA A 170 -16.18 3.48 9.93
CA ALA A 170 -16.31 3.70 8.50
C ALA A 170 -16.27 5.22 8.21
N LEU A 171 -15.38 5.63 7.31
CA LEU A 171 -15.17 7.02 6.89
C LEU A 171 -16.16 7.45 5.79
N GLY A 172 -16.87 6.51 5.17
CA GLY A 172 -17.90 6.75 4.16
C GLY A 172 -17.33 7.38 2.88
N LEU A 173 -18.05 8.38 2.34
CA LEU A 173 -17.52 9.21 1.26
C LEU A 173 -16.38 10.07 1.78
N TYR A 174 -15.21 9.90 1.18
CA TYR A 174 -14.00 10.60 1.53
C TYR A 174 -13.53 11.49 0.38
N ALA A 175 -13.65 12.81 0.50
CA ALA A 175 -13.14 13.74 -0.50
C ALA A 175 -11.69 14.18 -0.19
N VAL A 176 -10.79 14.05 -1.16
CA VAL A 176 -9.41 14.58 -1.08
C VAL A 176 -9.30 15.80 -1.99
N VAL A 177 -8.98 16.96 -1.43
CA VAL A 177 -9.09 18.27 -2.12
C VAL A 177 -7.87 19.16 -1.91
N PRO A 178 -7.56 20.09 -2.83
CA PRO A 178 -6.27 20.78 -2.84
C PRO A 178 -6.13 21.90 -1.81
N ASP A 179 -7.22 22.53 -1.37
CA ASP A 179 -7.19 23.77 -0.57
C ASP A 179 -8.37 23.87 0.41
N ALA A 180 -8.33 24.87 1.28
CA ALA A 180 -9.32 25.12 2.31
C ALA A 180 -10.66 25.63 1.75
N ASP A 181 -10.69 26.29 0.58
CA ASP A 181 -11.94 26.72 -0.07
C ASP A 181 -12.80 25.49 -0.39
N TRP A 182 -12.18 24.41 -0.87
CA TRP A 182 -12.84 23.13 -1.06
C TRP A 182 -13.29 22.49 0.26
N ILE A 183 -12.48 22.56 1.31
CA ILE A 183 -12.87 22.03 2.63
C ILE A 183 -14.11 22.75 3.14
N GLU A 184 -14.13 24.09 3.13
CA GLU A 184 -15.26 24.92 3.55
C GLU A 184 -16.54 24.52 2.79
N ARG A 185 -16.45 24.37 1.47
CA ARG A 185 -17.59 23.96 0.63
C ARG A 185 -18.10 22.56 0.97
N LEU A 186 -17.20 21.59 1.15
CA LEU A 186 -17.59 20.19 1.36
C LEU A 186 -18.06 19.90 2.79
N VAL A 187 -17.54 20.63 3.78
CA VAL A 187 -18.07 20.60 5.15
C VAL A 187 -19.49 21.16 5.18
N ALA A 188 -19.77 22.25 4.46
CA ALA A 188 -21.12 22.79 4.35
C ALA A 188 -22.12 21.81 3.68
N LEU A 189 -21.63 20.92 2.81
CA LEU A 189 -22.41 19.83 2.20
C LEU A 189 -22.46 18.55 3.06
N ALA A 190 -21.92 18.61 4.28
CA ALA A 190 -21.82 17.50 5.22
C ALA A 190 -21.19 16.25 4.60
N VAL A 191 -20.10 16.41 3.82
CA VAL A 191 -19.30 15.26 3.36
C VAL A 191 -18.71 14.57 4.61
N PRO A 192 -18.90 13.25 4.79
CA PRO A 192 -18.49 12.57 6.03
C PRO A 192 -17.00 12.71 6.37
N THR A 193 -16.13 12.61 5.38
CA THR A 193 -14.69 12.73 5.55
C THR A 193 -14.09 13.61 4.45
N VAL A 194 -13.25 14.55 4.83
CA VAL A 194 -12.54 15.47 3.93
C VAL A 194 -11.05 15.47 4.26
N GLN A 195 -10.19 15.57 3.24
CA GLN A 195 -8.75 15.72 3.43
C GLN A 195 -8.24 16.92 2.67
N LEU A 196 -7.53 17.78 3.40
CA LEU A 196 -6.75 18.86 2.82
C LEU A 196 -5.42 18.30 2.31
N ARG A 197 -5.24 18.35 0.99
CA ARG A 197 -4.02 17.95 0.29
C ARG A 197 -3.39 19.14 -0.42
N PHE A 198 -2.93 20.10 0.40
CA PHE A 198 -2.28 21.31 -0.07
C PHE A 198 -0.79 21.07 -0.30
N LYS A 199 -0.35 21.10 -1.57
CA LYS A 199 1.05 20.90 -1.94
C LYS A 199 1.78 22.24 -2.00
N SER A 200 2.58 22.53 -0.98
CA SER A 200 3.43 23.73 -0.93
C SER A 200 4.59 23.51 0.02
N ASN A 201 5.73 24.16 -0.26
CA ASN A 201 6.87 24.25 0.66
C ASN A 201 6.87 25.59 1.45
N ASP A 202 5.93 26.49 1.15
CA ASP A 202 5.74 27.71 1.93
C ASP A 202 4.97 27.39 3.22
N VAL A 203 5.70 27.31 4.32
CA VAL A 203 5.18 27.03 5.66
C VAL A 203 4.04 27.97 6.05
N GLN A 204 4.12 29.25 5.68
CA GLN A 204 3.09 30.23 6.04
C GLN A 204 1.82 30.02 5.21
N ALA A 205 1.95 29.65 3.93
CA ALA A 205 0.81 29.27 3.11
C ALA A 205 0.14 28.00 3.64
N VAL A 206 0.93 26.97 3.95
CA VAL A 206 0.42 25.72 4.53
C VAL A 206 -0.31 25.99 5.84
N GLN A 207 0.28 26.80 6.72
CA GLN A 207 -0.35 27.16 7.98
C GLN A 207 -1.72 27.81 7.75
N ARG A 208 -1.83 28.82 6.88
CA ARG A 208 -3.13 29.45 6.56
C ARG A 208 -4.17 28.45 6.07
N GLU A 209 -3.79 27.54 5.17
CA GLU A 209 -4.71 26.53 4.63
C GLU A 209 -5.18 25.53 5.69
N VAL A 210 -4.26 25.04 6.54
CA VAL A 210 -4.59 24.14 7.65
C VAL A 210 -5.52 24.81 8.65
N GLU A 211 -5.22 26.05 9.06
CA GLU A 211 -6.03 26.79 10.02
C GLU A 211 -7.45 27.03 9.49
N ARG A 212 -7.58 27.47 8.23
CA ARG A 212 -8.89 27.68 7.59
C ARG A 212 -9.71 26.40 7.49
N ALA A 213 -9.10 25.32 6.99
CA ALA A 213 -9.75 24.02 6.88
C ALA A 213 -10.21 23.50 8.26
N ALA A 214 -9.36 23.65 9.28
CA ALA A 214 -9.65 23.24 10.64
C ALA A 214 -10.79 24.06 11.26
N LEU A 215 -10.80 25.38 11.08
CA LEU A 215 -11.89 26.25 11.51
C LEU A 215 -13.23 25.88 10.84
N ALA A 216 -13.21 25.54 9.55
CA ALA A 216 -14.41 25.10 8.82
C ALA A 216 -14.97 23.79 9.38
N ALA A 217 -14.10 22.81 9.68
CA ALA A 217 -14.50 21.50 10.19
C ALA A 217 -14.88 21.52 11.69
N ARG A 218 -14.46 22.54 12.44
CA ARG A 218 -14.71 22.66 13.89
C ARG A 218 -16.20 22.62 14.23
N GLY A 219 -16.58 21.66 15.07
CA GLY A 219 -17.98 21.44 15.48
C GLY A 219 -18.89 20.87 14.39
N SER A 220 -18.37 20.59 13.19
CA SER A 220 -19.10 19.91 12.13
C SER A 220 -19.10 18.39 12.34
N ALA A 221 -19.94 17.69 11.56
CA ALA A 221 -19.92 16.23 11.52
C ALA A 221 -18.82 15.66 10.60
N SER A 222 -18.14 16.53 9.82
CA SER A 222 -17.10 16.13 8.87
C SER A 222 -15.78 15.86 9.58
N ARG A 223 -15.15 14.73 9.25
CA ARG A 223 -13.81 14.39 9.75
C ARG A 223 -12.76 14.97 8.82
N LEU A 224 -12.00 15.95 9.30
CA LEU A 224 -10.89 16.54 8.55
C LEU A 224 -9.58 15.80 8.80
N PHE A 225 -8.97 15.32 7.72
CA PHE A 225 -7.58 14.86 7.71
C PHE A 225 -6.66 15.89 7.06
N ILE A 226 -5.48 16.09 7.62
CA ILE A 226 -4.42 16.90 6.99
C ILE A 226 -3.39 15.96 6.36
N ASN A 227 -3.12 16.15 5.07
CA ASN A 227 -2.13 15.37 4.33
C ASN A 227 -0.73 15.97 4.50
N ASP A 228 0.27 15.12 4.79
CA ASP A 228 1.73 15.38 4.88
C ASP A 228 2.18 16.40 5.93
N HIS A 229 1.49 17.54 6.07
CA HIS A 229 1.85 18.69 6.92
C HIS A 229 1.57 18.47 8.41
N TRP A 230 1.98 17.32 8.91
CA TRP A 230 1.63 16.81 10.23
C TRP A 230 2.14 17.69 11.38
N ARG A 231 3.31 18.33 11.23
CA ARG A 231 3.89 19.21 12.26
C ARG A 231 2.99 20.40 12.56
N ILE A 232 2.48 21.05 11.51
CA ILE A 232 1.57 22.21 11.62
C ILE A 232 0.23 21.75 12.22
N ALA A 233 -0.30 20.63 11.74
CA ALA A 233 -1.56 20.08 12.25
C ALA A 233 -1.47 19.69 13.74
N VAL A 234 -0.38 19.05 14.18
CA VAL A 234 -0.15 18.72 15.59
C VAL A 234 0.01 19.98 16.44
N ALA A 235 0.75 20.99 15.97
CA ALA A 235 0.92 22.25 16.69
C ALA A 235 -0.42 22.98 16.87
N TRP A 236 -1.24 23.06 15.81
CA TRP A 236 -2.60 23.59 15.89
C TRP A 236 -3.47 22.80 16.86
N HIS A 237 -3.44 21.47 16.77
CA HIS A 237 -4.21 20.59 17.64
C HIS A 237 -3.84 20.79 19.13
N ALA A 238 -2.55 20.90 19.43
CA ALA A 238 -2.05 21.17 20.78
C ALA A 238 -2.47 22.54 21.30
N ALA A 239 -2.42 23.59 20.46
CA ALA A 239 -2.90 24.93 20.80
C ALA A 239 -4.41 24.96 21.12
N HIS A 240 -5.16 23.94 20.67
CA HIS A 240 -6.59 23.77 20.92
C HIS A 240 -6.89 22.69 21.97
N GLY A 241 -5.90 22.33 22.79
CA GLY A 241 -6.05 21.44 23.94
C GLY A 241 -6.06 19.96 23.61
N ASN A 242 -5.47 19.55 22.47
CA ASN A 242 -5.46 18.17 21.98
C ASN A 242 -6.87 17.56 21.87
N ASP A 243 -7.82 18.36 21.38
CA ASP A 243 -9.22 17.97 21.24
C ASP A 243 -9.66 18.19 19.79
N SER A 244 -10.14 17.13 19.13
CA SER A 244 -10.52 17.17 17.72
C SER A 244 -11.75 18.05 17.47
N ALA A 245 -12.68 18.12 18.42
CA ALA A 245 -13.86 18.97 18.31
C ALA A 245 -13.51 20.46 18.46
N ARG A 246 -12.48 20.79 19.26
CA ARG A 246 -11.99 22.17 19.43
C ARG A 246 -11.06 22.62 18.31
N SER A 247 -10.14 21.75 17.90
CA SER A 247 -9.19 22.05 16.84
C SER A 247 -9.83 21.97 15.45
N GLY A 248 -10.85 21.12 15.27
CA GLY A 248 -11.41 20.79 13.96
C GLY A 248 -10.57 19.80 13.14
N ILE A 249 -9.43 19.33 13.66
CA ILE A 249 -8.59 18.32 13.00
C ILE A 249 -8.87 16.96 13.63
N TYR A 250 -9.29 16.00 12.79
CA TYR A 250 -9.58 14.63 13.22
C TYR A 250 -8.34 13.72 13.11
N GLY A 251 -7.50 13.93 12.11
CA GLY A 251 -6.30 13.12 11.93
C GLY A 251 -5.32 13.62 10.88
N ILE A 252 -4.28 12.83 10.68
CA ILE A 252 -3.22 13.03 9.67
C ILE A 252 -3.30 11.90 8.65
N HIS A 253 -2.99 12.19 7.39
CA HIS A 253 -2.76 11.18 6.36
C HIS A 253 -1.32 11.30 5.83
N LEU A 254 -0.61 10.17 5.71
CA LEU A 254 0.78 10.11 5.25
C LEU A 254 0.97 9.08 4.12
N GLY A 255 1.91 9.38 3.22
CA GLY A 255 2.48 8.43 2.26
C GLY A 255 3.57 7.54 2.86
N GLN A 256 4.16 6.68 2.02
CA GLN A 256 5.23 5.76 2.46
C GLN A 256 6.52 6.52 2.78
N GLU A 257 6.81 7.57 2.01
CA GLU A 257 8.01 8.38 2.13
C GLU A 257 7.90 9.33 3.34
N ASP A 258 6.71 9.92 3.56
CA ASP A 258 6.49 10.82 4.70
C ASP A 258 6.62 10.09 6.05
N LEU A 259 6.34 8.78 6.09
CA LEU A 259 6.52 7.96 7.28
C LEU A 259 7.98 7.84 7.73
N ASP A 260 8.93 7.96 6.81
CA ASP A 260 10.35 7.84 7.14
C ASP A 260 10.89 9.06 7.88
N GLU A 261 10.22 10.21 7.72
CA GLU A 261 10.59 11.48 8.35
C GLU A 261 9.66 11.88 9.51
N ALA A 262 8.53 11.21 9.66
CA ALA A 262 7.53 11.53 10.66
C ALA A 262 7.96 11.06 12.06
N ASP A 263 7.78 11.94 13.05
CA ASP A 263 7.87 11.54 14.44
C ASP A 263 6.57 10.82 14.84
N LEU A 264 6.56 9.50 14.65
CA LEU A 264 5.41 8.67 14.96
C LEU A 264 5.10 8.60 16.46
N TYR A 265 6.05 8.94 17.34
CA TYR A 265 5.78 9.02 18.78
C TYR A 265 5.00 10.30 19.09
N ALA A 266 5.45 11.45 18.58
CA ALA A 266 4.75 12.72 18.72
C ALA A 266 3.34 12.67 18.11
N LEU A 267 3.19 12.03 16.94
CA LEU A 267 1.87 11.83 16.33
C LEU A 267 0.93 11.01 17.21
N ARG A 268 1.40 9.89 17.78
CA ARG A 268 0.59 9.10 18.71
C ARG A 268 0.24 9.89 19.98
N ALA A 269 1.21 10.61 20.55
CA ALA A 269 1.02 11.41 21.76
C ALA A 269 0.01 12.54 21.56
N SER A 270 -0.17 13.04 20.33
CA SER A 270 -1.18 14.05 20.01
C SER A 270 -2.62 13.53 20.13
N GLY A 271 -2.85 12.22 20.07
CA GLY A 271 -4.20 11.63 20.05
C GLY A 271 -4.94 11.78 18.71
N LEU A 272 -4.28 12.33 17.67
CA LEU A 272 -4.83 12.37 16.32
C LEU A 272 -4.87 10.97 15.68
N HIS A 273 -5.83 10.75 14.78
CA HIS A 273 -5.91 9.54 13.97
C HIS A 273 -4.82 9.54 12.89
N LEU A 274 -4.33 8.37 12.49
CA LEU A 274 -3.37 8.22 11.39
C LEU A 274 -3.96 7.38 10.26
N GLY A 275 -4.06 7.97 9.08
CA GLY A 275 -4.28 7.29 7.82
C GLY A 275 -2.98 7.07 7.07
N VAL A 276 -2.84 5.92 6.40
CA VAL A 276 -1.65 5.63 5.60
C VAL A 276 -2.03 5.11 4.23
N SER A 277 -1.41 5.65 3.18
CA SER A 277 -1.55 5.14 1.82
C SER A 277 -0.71 3.89 1.59
N THR A 278 -1.29 2.90 0.92
CA THR A 278 -0.64 1.63 0.54
C THR A 278 -1.02 1.21 -0.88
N HIS A 279 -0.06 0.61 -1.58
CA HIS A 279 -0.17 0.29 -3.00
C HIS A 279 0.14 -1.17 -3.33
N GLY A 280 0.49 -1.99 -2.33
CA GLY A 280 0.87 -3.39 -2.50
C GLY A 280 1.04 -4.12 -1.16
N TYR A 281 1.33 -5.41 -1.24
CA TYR A 281 1.54 -6.27 -0.06
C TYR A 281 2.66 -5.77 0.85
N ALA A 282 3.84 -5.47 0.30
CA ALA A 282 4.98 -5.07 1.14
C ALA A 282 4.68 -3.77 1.90
N GLU A 283 4.06 -2.79 1.26
CA GLU A 283 3.64 -1.54 1.93
C GLU A 283 2.58 -1.81 3.01
N MET A 284 1.56 -2.64 2.75
CA MET A 284 0.56 -3.00 3.75
C MET A 284 1.20 -3.69 4.97
N LEU A 285 2.13 -4.61 4.74
CA LEU A 285 2.86 -5.33 5.79
C LEU A 285 3.76 -4.40 6.60
N ARG A 286 4.45 -3.45 5.94
CA ARG A 286 5.25 -2.41 6.61
C ARG A 286 4.38 -1.62 7.58
N VAL A 287 3.26 -1.08 7.10
CA VAL A 287 2.48 -0.11 7.88
C VAL A 287 1.55 -0.75 8.90
N ALA A 288 1.19 -2.04 8.74
CA ALA A 288 0.39 -2.76 9.73
C ALA A 288 1.03 -2.75 11.13
N THR A 289 2.36 -2.83 11.20
CA THR A 289 3.12 -2.78 12.46
C THR A 289 3.04 -1.42 13.16
N LEU A 290 2.72 -0.35 12.41
CA LEU A 290 2.51 1.00 12.95
C LEU A 290 1.17 1.15 13.66
N ARG A 291 0.25 0.21 13.42
CA ARG A 291 -1.13 0.17 13.93
C ARG A 291 -1.92 1.46 13.65
N PRO A 292 -2.04 1.86 12.36
CA PRO A 292 -2.74 3.08 11.97
C PRO A 292 -4.25 2.97 12.22
N SER A 293 -4.93 4.11 12.21
CA SER A 293 -6.38 4.21 12.36
C SER A 293 -7.15 3.67 11.16
N TYR A 294 -6.61 3.85 9.94
CA TYR A 294 -7.12 3.26 8.71
C TYR A 294 -6.03 3.12 7.64
N LEU A 295 -6.28 2.29 6.62
CA LEU A 295 -5.46 2.19 5.42
C LEU A 295 -6.21 2.68 4.19
N ALA A 296 -5.54 3.47 3.36
CA ALA A 296 -5.99 3.74 2.00
C ALA A 296 -5.32 2.76 1.03
N LEU A 297 -6.11 1.99 0.30
CA LEU A 297 -5.66 0.99 -0.66
C LEU A 297 -5.90 1.53 -2.08
N GLY A 298 -4.84 1.73 -2.86
CA GLY A 298 -4.97 2.21 -4.23
C GLY A 298 -3.64 2.34 -4.98
N ALA A 299 -3.61 2.80 -6.23
CA ALA A 299 -4.77 3.21 -7.02
C ALA A 299 -5.52 2.00 -7.61
N ILE A 300 -6.83 1.93 -7.39
CA ILE A 300 -7.65 0.81 -7.90
C ILE A 300 -7.79 0.88 -9.43
N PHE A 301 -8.07 2.08 -9.96
CA PHE A 301 -8.27 2.33 -11.40
C PHE A 301 -7.25 3.35 -11.92
N PRO A 302 -7.05 3.45 -13.25
CA PRO A 302 -6.23 4.50 -13.86
C PRO A 302 -6.62 5.90 -13.36
N THR A 303 -5.62 6.71 -13.02
CA THR A 303 -5.82 8.07 -12.52
C THR A 303 -4.67 8.97 -12.98
N THR A 304 -4.97 10.24 -13.20
CA THR A 304 -3.99 11.30 -13.52
C THR A 304 -3.64 12.17 -12.30
N THR A 305 -4.29 11.94 -11.15
CA THR A 305 -4.13 12.78 -9.95
C THR A 305 -2.79 12.58 -9.23
N LYS A 306 -2.19 11.40 -9.36
CA LYS A 306 -0.87 11.05 -8.81
C LYS A 306 -0.15 10.20 -9.85
N VAL A 307 1.12 10.53 -10.12
CA VAL A 307 1.99 9.67 -10.93
C VAL A 307 2.32 8.43 -10.09
N MET A 308 1.98 7.26 -10.59
CA MET A 308 2.19 5.98 -9.90
C MET A 308 3.32 5.21 -10.60
N PRO A 309 4.28 4.65 -9.84
CA PRO A 309 5.30 3.77 -10.42
C PRO A 309 4.74 2.38 -10.78
N THR A 310 3.53 2.06 -10.32
CA THR A 310 2.85 0.78 -10.57
C THR A 310 1.63 0.95 -11.47
N ALA A 311 1.30 -0.12 -12.19
CA ALA A 311 0.02 -0.22 -12.87
C ALA A 311 -1.15 -0.17 -11.85
N PRO A 312 -2.34 0.31 -12.26
CA PRO A 312 -3.54 0.25 -11.42
C PRO A 312 -3.79 -1.17 -10.92
N GLN A 313 -4.21 -1.30 -9.67
CA GLN A 313 -4.37 -2.58 -8.99
C GLN A 313 -5.49 -3.44 -9.60
N GLY A 314 -6.55 -2.79 -10.08
CA GLY A 314 -7.77 -3.46 -10.49
C GLY A 314 -8.58 -4.01 -9.29
N LEU A 315 -9.83 -4.38 -9.55
CA LEU A 315 -10.73 -4.87 -8.50
C LEU A 315 -10.28 -6.21 -7.90
N GLY A 316 -9.67 -7.08 -8.70
CA GLY A 316 -9.20 -8.39 -8.23
C GLY A 316 -8.18 -8.26 -7.09
N ARG A 317 -7.12 -7.46 -7.31
CA ARG A 317 -6.10 -7.21 -6.27
C ARG A 317 -6.68 -6.44 -5.10
N PHE A 318 -7.47 -5.41 -5.37
CA PHE A 318 -8.13 -4.63 -4.32
C PHE A 318 -8.98 -5.52 -3.41
N GLN A 319 -9.75 -6.46 -3.96
CA GLN A 319 -10.52 -7.44 -3.18
C GLN A 319 -9.62 -8.34 -2.32
N ALA A 320 -8.48 -8.79 -2.85
CA ALA A 320 -7.51 -9.60 -2.12
C ALA A 320 -6.86 -8.80 -0.97
N TYR A 321 -6.55 -7.52 -1.20
CA TYR A 321 -6.02 -6.61 -0.18
C TYR A 321 -7.03 -6.36 0.94
N VAL A 322 -8.30 -6.12 0.60
CA VAL A 322 -9.37 -5.96 1.59
C VAL A 322 -9.51 -7.21 2.45
N ARG A 323 -9.54 -8.41 1.85
CA ARG A 323 -9.64 -9.68 2.59
C ARG A 323 -8.47 -9.90 3.55
N LEU A 324 -7.25 -9.60 3.11
CA LEU A 324 -6.06 -9.73 3.95
C LEU A 324 -6.07 -8.73 5.12
N MET A 325 -6.41 -7.48 4.86
CA MET A 325 -6.16 -6.39 5.80
C MET A 325 -7.32 -6.09 6.73
N GLN A 326 -8.57 -6.39 6.36
CA GLN A 326 -9.74 -6.08 7.19
C GLN A 326 -9.69 -6.69 8.60
N PRO A 327 -9.17 -7.92 8.82
CA PRO A 327 -8.98 -8.48 10.17
C PRO A 327 -7.89 -7.77 11.00
N VAL A 328 -6.98 -7.03 10.35
CA VAL A 328 -5.80 -6.42 10.97
C VAL A 328 -6.01 -4.92 11.21
N VAL A 329 -6.54 -4.21 10.22
CA VAL A 329 -6.94 -2.80 10.29
C VAL A 329 -8.40 -2.72 9.83
N PRO A 330 -9.37 -2.59 10.77
CA PRO A 330 -10.80 -2.68 10.43
C PRO A 330 -11.30 -1.57 9.50
N SER A 331 -10.68 -0.38 9.54
CA SER A 331 -11.06 0.74 8.67
C SER A 331 -10.18 0.78 7.43
N LEU A 332 -10.79 0.52 6.27
CA LEU A 332 -10.14 0.51 4.97
C LEU A 332 -10.85 1.49 4.03
N VAL A 333 -10.08 2.18 3.20
CA VAL A 333 -10.55 3.15 2.20
C VAL A 333 -10.05 2.74 0.82
N GLY A 334 -10.95 2.51 -0.13
CA GLY A 334 -10.57 2.33 -1.53
C GLY A 334 -10.30 3.68 -2.21
N ILE A 335 -9.18 3.83 -2.93
CA ILE A 335 -8.84 5.09 -3.61
C ILE A 335 -8.22 4.85 -5.00
N GLY A 336 -8.35 5.83 -5.89
CA GLY A 336 -7.67 5.88 -7.18
C GLY A 336 -8.60 5.60 -8.35
N GLY A 337 -8.94 6.65 -9.09
CA GLY A 337 -9.84 6.58 -10.26
C GLY A 337 -11.27 6.15 -9.93
N VAL A 338 -11.70 6.30 -8.67
CA VAL A 338 -13.08 6.04 -8.23
C VAL A 338 -13.98 7.22 -8.63
N ASP A 339 -15.11 6.89 -9.23
CA ASP A 339 -16.18 7.82 -9.64
C ASP A 339 -17.55 7.19 -9.34
N ALA A 340 -18.63 7.89 -9.69
CA ALA A 340 -20.00 7.42 -9.46
C ALA A 340 -20.32 6.09 -10.15
N ALA A 341 -19.74 5.80 -11.32
CA ALA A 341 -19.98 4.56 -12.04
C ALA A 341 -19.22 3.37 -11.42
N ARG A 342 -18.05 3.64 -10.82
CA ARG A 342 -17.16 2.63 -10.22
C ARG A 342 -17.33 2.47 -8.71
N LEU A 343 -18.00 3.39 -8.03
CA LEU A 343 -18.20 3.30 -6.59
C LEU A 343 -18.95 2.03 -6.15
N PRO A 344 -20.04 1.58 -6.82
CA PRO A 344 -20.76 0.38 -6.39
C PRO A 344 -19.89 -0.89 -6.37
N GLN A 345 -19.05 -1.09 -7.38
CA GLN A 345 -18.13 -2.24 -7.45
C GLN A 345 -17.00 -2.16 -6.42
N VAL A 346 -16.60 -0.96 -5.99
CA VAL A 346 -15.66 -0.76 -4.89
C VAL A 346 -16.32 -1.15 -3.57
N LEU A 347 -17.54 -0.64 -3.29
CA LEU A 347 -18.27 -0.97 -2.05
C LEU A 347 -18.63 -2.47 -1.95
N ALA A 348 -18.90 -3.11 -3.09
CA ALA A 348 -19.19 -4.55 -3.15
C ALA A 348 -18.03 -5.42 -2.65
N THR A 349 -16.80 -4.90 -2.53
CA THR A 349 -15.69 -5.66 -1.95
C THR A 349 -15.74 -5.79 -0.43
N GLY A 350 -16.70 -5.12 0.21
CA GLY A 350 -16.79 -4.99 1.66
C GLY A 350 -15.97 -3.84 2.24
N VAL A 351 -15.33 -3.03 1.39
CA VAL A 351 -14.63 -1.83 1.86
C VAL A 351 -15.66 -0.82 2.40
N GLY A 352 -15.52 -0.42 3.66
CA GLY A 352 -16.49 0.45 4.31
C GLY A 352 -16.41 1.92 3.88
N SER A 353 -15.46 2.29 3.03
CA SER A 353 -15.18 3.69 2.67
C SER A 353 -14.48 3.80 1.32
N ALA A 354 -14.72 4.90 0.61
CA ALA A 354 -14.07 5.16 -0.66
C ALA A 354 -13.71 6.64 -0.80
N ALA A 355 -12.47 6.88 -1.25
CA ALA A 355 -11.96 8.21 -1.49
C ALA A 355 -12.02 8.62 -2.96
N VAL A 356 -12.45 9.85 -3.19
CA VAL A 356 -12.59 10.47 -4.50
C VAL A 356 -11.89 11.83 -4.54
N VAL A 357 -11.44 12.21 -5.73
CA VAL A 357 -10.86 13.53 -6.02
C VAL A 357 -11.69 14.17 -7.14
N ARG A 358 -11.44 13.74 -8.37
CA ARG A 358 -12.01 14.33 -9.58
C ARG A 358 -13.52 14.16 -9.71
N ALA A 359 -14.08 13.09 -9.15
CA ALA A 359 -15.54 12.88 -9.13
C ALA A 359 -16.30 14.01 -8.39
N ILE A 360 -15.60 14.79 -7.56
CA ILE A 360 -16.11 15.99 -6.90
C ILE A 360 -15.50 17.25 -7.52
N THR A 361 -14.17 17.33 -7.65
CA THR A 361 -13.50 18.57 -8.04
C THR A 361 -13.73 18.97 -9.50
N GLU A 362 -14.09 18.03 -10.37
CA GLU A 362 -14.38 18.25 -11.79
C GLU A 362 -15.88 18.13 -12.11
N ALA A 363 -16.75 18.03 -11.09
CA ALA A 363 -18.18 17.94 -11.30
C ALA A 363 -18.77 19.30 -11.72
N ALA A 364 -19.66 19.28 -12.72
CA ALA A 364 -20.40 20.48 -13.14
C ALA A 364 -21.31 21.03 -12.03
N ASP A 365 -21.90 20.12 -11.24
CA ASP A 365 -22.70 20.44 -10.06
C ASP A 365 -22.18 19.63 -8.85
N VAL A 366 -21.38 20.28 -8.01
CA VAL A 366 -20.75 19.66 -6.84
C VAL A 366 -21.78 19.22 -5.79
N PRO A 367 -22.76 20.05 -5.36
CA PRO A 367 -23.84 19.58 -4.49
C PRO A 367 -24.53 18.31 -5.00
N ALA A 368 -24.90 18.25 -6.28
CA ALA A 368 -25.54 17.07 -6.87
C ALA A 368 -24.60 15.85 -6.88
N ALA A 369 -23.33 16.03 -7.24
CA ALA A 369 -22.34 14.95 -7.24
C ALA A 369 -22.10 14.39 -5.83
N VAL A 370 -21.99 15.26 -4.82
CA VAL A 370 -21.85 14.87 -3.42
C VAL A 370 -23.08 14.10 -2.94
N ALA A 371 -24.29 14.61 -3.23
CA ALA A 371 -25.53 13.94 -2.84
C ALA A 371 -25.64 12.54 -3.47
N ASN A 372 -25.32 12.42 -4.76
CA ASN A 372 -25.32 11.16 -5.48
C ASN A 372 -24.33 10.16 -4.87
N LEU A 373 -23.07 10.56 -4.70
CA LEU A 373 -22.03 9.70 -4.14
C LEU A 373 -22.34 9.28 -2.69
N LYS A 374 -22.85 10.20 -1.85
CA LYS A 374 -23.26 9.89 -0.47
C LYS A 374 -24.39 8.86 -0.46
N GLY A 375 -25.38 8.99 -1.35
CA GLY A 375 -26.53 8.09 -1.45
C GLY A 375 -26.19 6.66 -1.89
N MET A 376 -24.98 6.43 -2.42
CA MET A 376 -24.53 5.08 -2.80
C MET A 376 -23.97 4.26 -1.63
N PHE A 377 -23.61 4.91 -0.51
CA PHE A 377 -23.16 4.18 0.67
C PHE A 377 -24.36 3.58 1.39
N PRO A 378 -24.24 2.35 1.94
CA PRO A 378 -25.29 1.77 2.76
C PRO A 378 -25.60 2.69 3.95
N ALA A 379 -26.88 2.75 4.34
CA ALA A 379 -27.28 3.43 5.56
C ALA A 379 -26.57 2.75 6.75
N GLY A 380 -25.78 3.55 7.48
CA GLY A 380 -24.97 3.08 8.61
C GLY A 380 -25.80 2.78 9.86
#